data_AF-A0A2E1X561-F1
#
_entry.id   AF-A0A2E1X561-F1
#
_cell.length_a   1.000
_cell.length_b   1.000
_cell.length_c   1.000
_cell.angle_alpha   90.00
_cell.angle_beta   90.00
_cell.angle_gamma   90.00
#
_symmetry.space_group_name_H-M   'P 1'
#
loop_
_entity.id
_entity.type
_entity.pdbx_description
1 polymer ?
#
loop_
_entity_poly.entity_id
_entity_poly.type
_entity_poly.pdbx_seq_one_letter_code
_entity_poly.pdbx_strand_id
1 'polypeptide(L)'
;MYLMETFSPEVAIWIVLGLAVGLGIRIVAGMLDKRRIEVEIVAKGGQIESIRWTPFAKGWLGSKNERLYEVVWTDKAEVRHCATVKTAMLAGNYFADSVTTRRSSPDVVQSDTSLMTKNQQLQQEVDRLRRELEQLRRDRM
;
A
#
# COMPACT_ATOMS: atom_id res chain seq x y z
N MET A 1 -29.89 8.15 36.68
CA MET A 1 -30.09 8.71 35.32
C MET A 1 -29.50 10.11 35.29
N TYR A 2 -28.17 10.20 35.18
CA TYR A 2 -27.43 11.45 34.95
C TYR A 2 -26.33 11.12 33.94
N LEU A 3 -26.76 10.97 32.69
CA LEU A 3 -25.91 10.69 31.55
C LEU A 3 -26.07 11.91 30.65
N MET A 4 -25.25 12.93 30.90
CA MET A 4 -24.85 14.01 29.99
C MET A 4 -24.26 15.14 30.83
N GLU A 5 -23.08 14.89 31.39
CA GLU A 5 -22.16 15.97 31.71
C GLU A 5 -21.76 16.57 30.37
N THR A 6 -22.27 17.77 30.08
CA THR A 6 -22.00 18.47 28.83
C THR A 6 -20.51 18.78 28.77
N PHE A 7 -19.86 18.32 27.70
CA PHE A 7 -18.49 18.72 27.37
C PHE A 7 -18.37 20.24 27.48
N SER A 8 -17.51 20.73 28.39
CA SER A 8 -17.33 22.17 28.54
C SER A 8 -16.81 22.75 27.22
N PRO A 9 -17.31 23.92 26.78
CA PRO A 9 -16.95 24.51 25.49
C PRO A 9 -15.44 24.76 25.38
N GLU A 10 -14.78 25.07 26.49
CA GLU A 10 -13.33 25.13 26.65
C GLU A 10 -12.64 23.84 26.19
N VAL A 11 -13.09 22.68 26.67
CA VAL A 11 -12.53 21.37 26.33
C VAL A 11 -12.79 21.03 24.86
N ALA A 12 -13.97 21.38 24.33
CA ALA A 12 -14.27 21.21 22.91
C ALA A 12 -13.30 22.03 22.02
N ILE A 13 -12.97 23.27 22.41
CA ILE A 13 -11.99 24.10 21.71
C ILE A 13 -10.60 23.43 21.72
N TRP A 14 -10.15 22.92 22.87
CA TRP A 14 -8.86 22.22 22.96
C TRP A 14 -8.81 20.94 22.14
N ILE A 15 -9.92 20.18 22.08
CA ILE A 15 -10.02 18.99 21.23
C ILE A 15 -9.94 19.37 19.75
N VAL A 16 -10.69 20.37 19.32
CA VAL A 16 -10.68 20.83 17.92
C VAL A 16 -9.29 21.36 17.55
N LEU A 17 -8.66 22.14 18.42
CA LEU A 17 -7.31 22.65 18.22
C LEU A 17 -6.29 21.50 18.13
N GLY A 18 -6.37 20.53 19.04
CA GLY A 18 -5.51 19.34 19.02
C GLY A 18 -5.68 18.53 17.74
N LEU A 19 -6.92 18.33 17.27
CA LEU A 19 -7.23 17.66 16.01
C LEU A 19 -6.66 18.44 14.81
N ALA A 20 -6.85 19.76 14.79
CA ALA A 20 -6.35 20.62 13.73
C ALA A 20 -4.82 20.62 13.66
N VAL A 21 -4.14 20.69 14.80
CA VAL A 21 -2.68 20.60 14.90
C VAL A 21 -2.19 19.23 14.45
N GLY A 22 -2.82 18.14 14.91
CA GLY A 22 -2.49 16.78 14.49
C GLY A 22 -2.64 16.57 12.97
N LEU A 23 -3.73 17.09 12.39
CA LEU A 23 -3.95 17.06 10.95
C LEU A 23 -2.93 17.91 10.19
N GLY A 24 -2.60 19.09 10.71
CA GLY A 24 -1.57 19.96 10.15
C GLY A 24 -0.20 19.27 10.10
N ILE A 25 0.23 18.67 11.21
CA ILE A 25 1.48 17.88 11.28
C ILE A 25 1.44 16.74 10.26
N ARG A 26 0.32 16.03 10.13
CA ARG A 26 0.17 14.92 9.18
C ARG A 26 0.31 15.36 7.73
N ILE A 27 -0.26 16.52 7.37
CA ILE A 27 -0.17 17.10 6.03
C ILE A 27 1.26 17.54 5.73
N VAL A 28 1.88 18.32 6.62
CA VAL A 28 3.27 18.80 6.47
C VAL A 28 4.24 17.63 6.31
N ALA A 29 4.10 16.61 7.17
CA ALA A 29 4.94 15.43 7.09
C ALA A 29 4.75 14.69 5.75
N GLY A 30 3.52 14.60 5.24
CA GLY A 30 3.26 14.03 3.91
C GLY A 30 3.82 14.86 2.75
N MET A 31 3.92 16.19 2.89
CA MET A 31 4.56 17.06 1.89
C MET A 31 6.09 16.89 1.87
N LEU A 32 6.70 16.76 3.05
CA LEU A 32 8.14 16.50 3.17
C LEU A 32 8.52 15.15 2.54
N ASP A 33 7.71 14.12 2.79
CA ASP A 33 7.89 12.79 2.19
C ASP A 33 7.84 12.87 0.65
N LYS A 34 6.84 13.58 0.10
CA LYS A 34 6.71 13.78 -1.36
C LYS A 34 7.91 14.51 -1.96
N ARG A 35 8.38 15.60 -1.34
CA ARG A 35 9.56 16.34 -1.81
C ARG A 35 10.81 15.47 -1.80
N ARG A 36 10.98 14.61 -0.79
CA ARG A 36 12.14 13.73 -0.69
C ARG A 36 12.16 12.69 -1.81
N ILE A 37 11.01 12.09 -2.10
CA ILE A 37 10.81 11.18 -3.23
C ILE A 37 11.13 11.90 -4.55
N GLU A 38 10.63 13.13 -4.69
CA GLU A 38 10.81 13.92 -5.90
C GLU A 38 12.27 14.23 -6.20
N VAL A 39 13.00 14.72 -5.19
CA VAL A 39 14.44 14.99 -5.30
C VAL A 39 15.21 13.73 -5.71
N GLU A 40 14.86 12.58 -5.15
CA GLU A 40 15.57 11.33 -5.46
C GLU A 40 15.34 10.85 -6.91
N ILE A 41 14.12 10.99 -7.42
CA ILE A 41 13.78 10.60 -8.80
C ILE A 41 14.40 11.59 -9.81
N VAL A 42 14.33 12.89 -9.52
CA VAL A 42 14.95 13.93 -10.36
C VAL A 42 16.47 13.77 -10.38
N ALA A 43 17.10 13.44 -9.24
CA ALA A 43 18.54 13.16 -9.19
C ALA A 43 18.96 11.96 -10.07
N LYS A 44 18.07 10.96 -10.22
CA LYS A 44 18.26 9.82 -11.13
C LYS A 44 17.94 10.16 -12.60
N GLY A 45 17.48 11.38 -12.88
CA GLY A 45 17.13 11.84 -14.22
C GLY A 45 15.70 11.53 -14.65
N GLY A 46 14.85 11.07 -13.73
CA GLY A 46 13.44 10.76 -13.99
C GLY A 46 12.53 11.97 -13.81
N GLN A 47 11.42 11.97 -14.55
CA GLN A 47 10.33 12.93 -14.40
C GLN A 47 9.15 12.26 -13.70
N ILE A 48 8.66 12.87 -12.62
CA ILE A 48 7.57 12.32 -11.82
C ILE A 48 6.25 12.61 -12.50
N GLU A 49 5.41 11.59 -12.62
CA GLU A 49 4.05 11.72 -13.12
C GLU A 49 3.03 11.76 -11.97
N SER A 50 3.22 10.93 -10.94
CA SER A 50 2.31 10.94 -9.79
C SER A 50 2.96 10.38 -8.52
N ILE A 51 2.56 10.92 -7.37
CA ILE A 51 2.88 10.39 -6.03
C ILE A 51 1.58 10.28 -5.24
N ARG A 52 1.15 9.04 -4.98
CA ARG A 52 -0.08 8.74 -4.24
C ARG A 52 0.25 8.07 -2.91
N TRP A 53 -0.39 8.52 -1.85
CA TRP A 53 -0.28 7.85 -0.55
C TRP A 53 -1.23 6.64 -0.53
N THR A 54 -0.70 5.48 -0.17
CA THR A 54 -1.44 4.21 -0.22
C THR A 54 -1.34 3.49 1.12
N PRO A 55 -2.33 3.66 2.03
CA PRO A 55 -2.25 3.13 3.39
C PRO A 55 -2.21 1.59 3.48
N PHE A 56 -2.53 0.88 2.39
CA PHE A 56 -2.63 -0.59 2.35
C PHE A 56 -1.85 -1.21 1.18
N ALA A 57 -0.72 -0.61 0.78
CA ALA A 57 0.10 -1.19 -0.28
C ALA A 57 0.65 -2.58 0.11
N LYS A 58 1.00 -3.38 -0.90
CA LYS A 58 1.54 -4.75 -0.75
C LYS A 58 2.76 -4.72 0.20
N GLY A 59 2.70 -5.49 1.30
CA GLY A 59 3.75 -5.47 2.34
C GLY A 59 3.49 -4.57 3.55
N TRP A 60 2.27 -4.05 3.73
CA TRP A 60 1.86 -3.27 4.92
C TRP A 60 1.68 -4.11 6.20
N LEU A 61 1.36 -5.40 6.07
CA LEU A 61 1.06 -6.31 7.19
C LEU A 61 2.36 -6.68 7.93
N GLY A 62 2.77 -5.85 8.88
CA GLY A 62 3.99 -6.04 9.68
C GLY A 62 4.80 -4.76 9.93
N SER A 63 4.44 -3.66 9.26
CA SER A 63 5.17 -2.41 9.38
C SER A 63 4.51 -1.46 10.39
N LYS A 64 5.03 -1.43 11.62
CA LYS A 64 4.66 -0.42 12.61
C LYS A 64 5.26 0.91 12.16
N ASN A 65 4.43 1.81 11.61
CA ASN A 65 4.71 3.23 11.41
C ASN A 65 5.39 3.67 10.08
N GLU A 66 5.41 2.83 9.04
CA GLU A 66 5.87 3.25 7.71
C GLU A 66 4.74 3.87 6.88
N ARG A 67 5.04 4.95 6.16
CA ARG A 67 4.12 5.52 5.17
C ARG A 67 4.51 5.02 3.78
N LEU A 68 3.55 4.36 3.13
CA LEU A 68 3.71 3.79 1.80
C LEU A 68 3.17 4.79 0.76
N TYR A 69 3.98 5.03 -0.27
CA TYR A 69 3.62 5.85 -1.41
C TYR A 69 3.79 5.05 -2.69
N GLU A 70 2.78 5.07 -3.57
CA GLU A 70 2.96 4.65 -4.95
C GLU A 70 3.48 5.83 -5.77
N VAL A 71 4.58 5.60 -6.48
CA VAL A 71 5.25 6.61 -7.27
C VAL A 71 5.37 6.12 -8.70
N VAL A 72 4.94 6.98 -9.62
CA VAL A 72 5.06 6.75 -11.05
C VAL A 72 5.96 7.83 -11.64
N TRP A 73 7.02 7.40 -12.32
CA TRP A 73 7.94 8.31 -13.01
C TRP A 73 8.35 7.76 -14.37
N THR A 74 8.80 8.63 -15.24
CA THR A 74 9.35 8.29 -16.55
C THR A 74 10.84 8.62 -16.56
N ASP A 75 11.68 7.67 -16.94
CA ASP A 75 13.13 7.87 -17.07
C ASP A 75 13.49 8.52 -18.43
N LYS A 76 14.74 8.95 -18.61
CA LYS A 76 15.28 9.55 -19.85
C LYS A 76 15.10 8.69 -21.10
N ALA A 77 14.95 7.37 -20.93
CA ALA A 77 14.65 6.42 -21.99
C ALA A 77 13.15 6.33 -22.35
N GLU A 78 12.33 7.27 -21.85
CA GLU A 78 10.87 7.28 -21.92
C GLU A 78 10.20 6.01 -21.34
N VAL A 79 10.92 5.30 -20.48
CA VAL A 79 10.40 4.12 -19.79
C VAL A 79 9.67 4.58 -18.54
N ARG A 80 8.41 4.18 -18.43
CA ARG A 80 7.59 4.41 -17.24
C ARG A 80 7.94 3.37 -16.17
N HIS A 81 8.10 3.83 -14.94
CA HIS A 81 8.37 3.00 -13.78
C HIS A 81 7.29 3.23 -12.73
N CYS A 82 6.86 2.15 -12.07
CA CYS A 82 5.96 2.21 -10.93
C CYS A 82 6.64 1.50 -9.76
N ALA A 83 6.79 2.19 -8.63
CA ALA A 83 7.35 1.60 -7.42
C ALA A 83 6.59 2.02 -6.18
N THR A 84 6.60 1.14 -5.18
CA THR A 84 6.11 1.47 -3.83
C THR A 84 7.27 1.96 -2.99
N VAL A 85 7.25 3.24 -2.62
CA VAL A 85 8.26 3.87 -1.76
C VAL A 85 7.79 3.82 -0.31
N LYS A 86 8.60 3.19 0.52
CA LYS A 86 8.45 3.22 1.98
C LYS A 86 9.21 4.42 2.52
N THR A 87 8.50 5.30 3.21
CA THR A 87 9.09 6.43 3.93
C THR A 87 9.01 6.14 5.42
N ALA A 88 10.17 5.96 6.04
CA ALA A 88 10.36 5.86 7.48
C ALA A 88 11.21 7.05 7.94
N MET A 89 10.73 7.83 8.91
CA MET A 89 11.42 9.03 9.41
C MET A 89 12.82 8.75 10.01
N LEU A 90 13.17 7.49 10.29
CA LEU A 90 14.45 7.11 10.93
C LEU A 90 15.37 6.18 10.11
N ALA A 91 14.92 5.58 8.99
CA ALA A 91 15.68 4.50 8.33
C ALA A 91 16.02 4.77 6.84
N GLY A 92 15.66 5.93 6.29
CA GLY A 92 15.88 6.20 4.86
C GLY A 92 14.74 5.66 3.97
N ASN A 93 14.77 6.04 2.69
CA ASN A 93 13.78 5.63 1.72
C ASN A 93 14.12 4.22 1.21
N TYR A 94 13.24 3.25 1.43
CA TYR A 94 13.37 1.93 0.84
C TYR A 94 12.39 1.81 -0.32
N PHE A 95 12.92 1.68 -1.54
CA PHE A 95 12.13 1.31 -2.73
C PHE A 95 11.90 -0.19 -2.65
N ALA A 96 10.72 -0.59 -2.18
CA ALA A 96 10.32 -1.99 -2.20
C ALA A 96 9.64 -2.25 -3.55
N ASP A 97 10.26 -3.11 -4.35
CA ASP A 97 9.85 -3.57 -5.68
C ASP A 97 9.56 -2.46 -6.70
N SER A 98 10.54 -2.22 -7.56
CA SER A 98 10.34 -1.50 -8.82
C SER A 98 9.73 -2.45 -9.85
N VAL A 99 8.43 -2.33 -10.11
CA VAL A 99 7.84 -2.92 -11.31
C VAL A 99 8.14 -1.97 -12.47
N THR A 100 9.12 -2.35 -13.29
CA THR A 100 9.45 -1.62 -14.53
C THR A 100 8.38 -1.91 -15.58
N THR A 101 7.29 -1.17 -15.58
CA THR A 101 6.22 -1.32 -16.57
C THR A 101 6.52 -0.48 -17.81
N ARG A 102 7.23 -1.06 -18.79
CA ARG A 102 7.31 -0.49 -20.16
C ARG A 102 5.86 -0.35 -20.68
N ARG A 103 5.43 0.90 -20.91
CA ARG A 103 4.09 1.35 -21.38
C ARG A 103 3.45 0.34 -22.36
N SER A 104 2.33 -0.30 -22.04
CA SER A 104 0.93 0.09 -22.38
C SER A 104 -0.05 -1.00 -21.85
N SER A 105 -1.33 -0.66 -21.63
CA SER A 105 -2.51 -1.58 -21.69
C SER A 105 -2.98 -2.27 -20.37
N PRO A 106 -4.26 -2.76 -20.31
CA PRO A 106 -5.15 -2.83 -19.14
C PRO A 106 -4.88 -4.02 -18.20
N ASP A 107 -3.67 -4.09 -17.65
CA ASP A 107 -3.15 -5.28 -16.96
C ASP A 107 -3.67 -5.48 -15.51
N VAL A 108 -4.38 -4.50 -14.95
CA VAL A 108 -5.08 -4.68 -13.66
C VAL A 108 -6.18 -5.74 -13.79
N VAL A 109 -6.83 -5.83 -14.95
CA VAL A 109 -7.87 -6.85 -15.21
C VAL A 109 -7.24 -8.22 -15.49
N GLN A 110 -6.08 -8.29 -16.15
CA GLN A 110 -5.39 -9.56 -16.43
C GLN A 110 -4.76 -10.18 -15.18
N SER A 111 -4.20 -9.35 -14.28
CA SER A 111 -3.68 -9.81 -12.99
C SER A 111 -4.78 -10.41 -12.12
N ASP A 112 -5.90 -9.72 -11.94
CA ASP A 112 -7.05 -10.22 -11.17
C ASP A 112 -7.65 -11.49 -11.80
N THR A 113 -7.75 -11.55 -13.14
CA THR A 113 -8.22 -12.75 -13.84
C THR A 113 -7.26 -13.93 -13.62
N SER A 114 -5.94 -13.71 -13.72
CA SER A 114 -4.95 -14.77 -13.49
C SER A 114 -4.92 -15.27 -12.04
N LEU A 115 -5.16 -14.36 -11.07
CA LEU A 115 -5.22 -14.68 -9.65
C LEU A 115 -6.52 -15.42 -9.27
N MET A 116 -7.64 -15.06 -9.90
CA MET A 116 -8.89 -15.81 -9.81
C MET A 116 -8.75 -17.21 -10.39
N THR A 117 -8.16 -17.34 -11.59
CA THR A 117 -7.90 -18.65 -12.22
C THR A 117 -7.01 -19.52 -11.33
N LYS A 118 -5.95 -18.94 -10.74
CA LYS A 118 -5.04 -19.69 -9.86
C LYS A 118 -5.69 -20.08 -8.53
N ASN A 119 -6.54 -19.24 -7.95
CA ASN A 119 -7.33 -19.60 -6.76
C ASN A 119 -8.31 -20.74 -7.05
N GLN A 120 -8.98 -20.70 -8.20
CA GLN A 120 -9.87 -21.77 -8.62
C GLN A 120 -9.13 -23.07 -8.86
N GLN A 121 -7.95 -23.03 -9.49
CA GLN A 121 -7.10 -24.21 -9.68
C GLN A 121 -6.64 -24.79 -8.34
N LEU A 122 -6.18 -23.95 -7.41
CA LEU A 122 -5.77 -24.40 -6.08
C LEU A 122 -6.93 -25.03 -5.30
N GLN A 123 -8.14 -24.48 -5.42
CA GLN A 123 -9.33 -25.07 -4.80
C GLN A 123 -9.66 -26.44 -5.41
N GLN A 124 -9.51 -26.61 -6.72
CA GLN A 124 -9.69 -27.91 -7.38
C GLN A 124 -8.66 -28.95 -6.92
N GLU A 125 -7.39 -28.55 -6.74
CA GLU A 125 -6.35 -29.44 -6.22
C GLU A 125 -6.62 -29.87 -4.78
N VAL A 126 -7.07 -28.93 -3.92
CA VAL A 126 -7.45 -29.25 -2.53
C VAL A 126 -8.58 -30.26 -2.51
N ASP A 127 -9.61 -30.07 -3.32
CA ASP A 127 -10.76 -30.98 -3.38
C ASP A 127 -10.40 -32.34 -3.98
N ARG A 128 -9.46 -32.38 -4.92
CA ARG A 128 -8.94 -33.64 -5.47
C ARG A 128 -8.15 -34.40 -4.41
N LEU A 129 -7.19 -33.75 -3.76
CA LEU A 129 -6.36 -34.37 -2.74
C LEU A 129 -7.19 -34.85 -1.55
N ARG A 130 -8.22 -34.10 -1.15
CA ARG A 130 -9.16 -34.53 -0.12
C ARG A 130 -9.88 -35.83 -0.51
N ARG A 131 -10.35 -35.94 -1.74
CA ARG A 131 -11.01 -37.16 -2.24
C ARG A 131 -10.07 -38.35 -2.31
N GLU A 132 -8.83 -38.15 -2.78
CA GLU A 132 -7.79 -39.18 -2.77
C GLU A 132 -7.52 -39.66 -1.33
N LEU A 133 -7.45 -38.74 -0.37
CA LEU A 133 -7.20 -39.06 1.03
C LEU A 133 -8.38 -39.81 1.68
N GLU A 134 -9.62 -39.46 1.33
CA GLU A 134 -10.82 -40.19 1.75
C GLU A 134 -10.89 -41.61 1.17
N GLN A 135 -10.50 -41.79 -0.10
CA GLN A 135 -10.40 -43.11 -0.71
C GLN A 135 -9.33 -43.96 -0.03
N LEU A 136 -8.12 -43.42 0.16
CA LEU A 136 -7.04 -44.12 0.87
C LEU A 136 -7.42 -44.46 2.32
N ARG A 137 -8.16 -43.57 2.99
CA ARG A 137 -8.66 -43.84 4.34
C ARG A 137 -9.72 -44.94 4.35
N ARG A 138 -10.57 -44.99 3.33
CA ARG A 138 -11.61 -46.01 3.16
C ARG A 138 -11.02 -47.37 2.80
N ASP A 139 -10.01 -47.40 1.92
CA ASP A 139 -9.32 -48.63 1.51
C ASP A 139 -8.45 -49.22 2.62
N ARG A 140 -8.08 -48.40 3.62
CA ARG A 140 -7.29 -48.82 4.79
C ARG A 140 -8.18 -49.23 6.00
N MET A 141 -9.50 -49.14 5.89
CA MET A 141 -10.46 -49.72 6.85
C MET A 141 -11.04 -51.01 6.29
#